data_AF-A0A925TK42-F1
#
_entry.id   AF-A0A925TK42-F1
#
_cell.length_a   1.000
_cell.length_b   1.000
_cell.length_c   1.000
_cell.angle_alpha   90.00
_cell.angle_beta   90.00
_cell.angle_gamma   90.00
#
_symmetry.space_group_name_H-M   'P 1'
#
loop_
_entity.id
_entity.type
_entity.pdbx_description
1 polymer ?
#
loop_
_entity_poly.entity_id
_entity_poly.type
_entity_poly.pdbx_seq_one_letter_code
_entity_poly.pdbx_strand_id
1 'polypeptide(L)' 'VDLKGPLAIVMGSEQYGLSDYWLKEADQRVVIPMAGQADSLNVAMATIITLFEAVRQRGV' A
#
# COMPACT_ATOMS: atom_id res chain seq x y z
N VAL A 1 3.52 -2.09 -9.93
CA VAL A 1 4.80 -1.58 -9.39
C VAL A 1 5.75 -2.74 -9.15
N ASP A 2 7.06 -2.54 -9.35
CA ASP A 2 8.08 -3.54 -9.02
C ASP A 2 8.45 -3.43 -7.53
N LEU A 3 8.26 -4.51 -6.78
CA LEU A 3 8.50 -4.61 -5.33
C LEU A 3 9.67 -5.55 -4.99
N LYS A 4 10.50 -5.92 -5.97
CA LYS A 4 11.58 -6.89 -5.79
C LYS A 4 12.79 -6.33 -5.04
N GLY A 5 13.10 -5.04 -5.20
CA GLY A 5 14.24 -4.37 -4.56
C GLY A 5 13.99 -3.94 -3.11
N PRO A 6 15.00 -3.34 -2.44
CA PRO A 6 14.81 -2.63 -1.18
C PRO A 6 13.73 -1.56 -1.35
N LEU A 7 12.77 -1.51 -0.42
CA LEU A 7 11.64 -0.59 -0.52
C LEU A 7 11.11 -0.25 0.88
N ALA A 8 10.49 0.93 0.98
CA ALA A 8 9.71 1.33 2.15
C ALA A 8 8.23 1.43 1.74
N ILE A 9 7.34 0.83 2.53
CA ILE A 9 5.89 0.96 2.35
C ILE A 9 5.40 1.94 3.41
N VAL A 10 4.76 3.01 2.97
CA VAL A 10 4.14 3.99 3.86
C VAL A 10 2.63 3.81 3.79
N MET A 11 2.00 3.57 4.95
CA MET A 11 0.56 3.42 5.07
C MET A 11 -0.03 4.60 5.81
N GLY A 12 -1.15 5.10 5.28
CA GLY A 12 -1.94 6.14 5.92
C GLY A 12 -2.91 5.59 6.93
N SER A 13 -3.54 6.48 7.70
CA SER A 13 -4.67 6.09 8.56
C SER A 13 -5.89 5.70 7.72
N GLU A 14 -6.77 4.85 8.25
CA GLU A 14 -7.99 4.40 7.55
C GLU A 14 -8.94 5.55 7.19
N GLN A 15 -8.98 6.57 8.05
CA GLN A 15 -9.92 7.68 7.93
C GLN A 15 -9.38 8.81 7.05
N TYR A 16 -8.08 9.13 7.17
CA TYR A 16 -7.49 10.30 6.51
C TYR A 16 -6.50 9.95 5.41
N GLY A 17 -6.09 8.67 5.30
CA GLY A 17 -5.07 8.25 4.36
C GLY A 17 -3.69 8.84 4.67
N LEU A 18 -2.88 8.95 3.62
CA LEU A 18 -1.56 9.59 3.66
C LEU A 18 -1.69 11.11 3.53
N SER A 19 -0.87 11.85 4.26
CA SER A 19 -0.78 13.30 4.07
C SER A 19 -0.20 13.66 2.71
N ASP A 20 -0.47 14.88 2.25
CA ASP A 20 0.06 15.40 0.98
C ASP A 20 1.58 15.32 0.88
N TYR A 21 2.28 15.45 2.01
CA TYR A 21 3.74 15.29 2.06
C TYR A 21 4.14 13.90 1.56
N TRP A 22 3.59 12.84 2.15
CA TRP A 22 3.91 11.47 1.77
C TRP A 22 3.48 11.15 0.33
N LEU A 23 2.35 11.69 -0.12
CA LEU A 23 1.93 11.53 -1.50
C LEU A 23 2.92 12.20 -2.47
N LYS A 24 3.39 13.41 -2.17
CA LYS A 24 4.33 14.15 -3.03
C LYS A 24 5.71 13.51 -3.08
N GLU A 25 6.23 13.04 -1.95
CA GLU A 25 7.57 12.48 -1.84
C GLU A 25 7.67 11.00 -2.22
N ALA A 26 6.54 10.29 -2.36
CA ALA A 26 6.56 8.88 -2.74
C ALA A 26 6.98 8.68 -4.21
N ASP A 27 7.96 7.80 -4.43
CA ASP A 27 8.39 7.37 -5.77
C ASP A 27 7.26 6.71 -6.57
N GLN A 28 6.37 6.00 -5.86
CA GLN A 28 5.25 5.26 -6.42
C GLN A 28 4.04 5.41 -5.52
N ARG A 29 2.88 5.66 -6.13
CA ARG A 29 1.57 5.66 -5.44
C ARG A 29 0.79 4.44 -5.90
N VAL A 30 0.32 3.65 -4.95
CA VAL A 30 -0.44 2.43 -5.20
C VAL A 30 -1.76 2.48 -4.47
N VAL A 31 -2.77 1.82 -5.04
CA VAL A 31 -4.09 1.67 -4.44
C VAL A 31 -4.48 0.20 -4.48
N ILE A 32 -5.06 -0.31 -3.40
CA ILE A 32 -5.71 -1.62 -3.39
C ILE A 32 -7.12 -1.42 -3.96
N PRO A 33 -7.48 -2.06 -5.09
CA PRO A 33 -8.80 -1.89 -5.66
C PRO A 33 -9.88 -2.39 -4.69
N MET A 34 -10.83 -1.51 -4.37
CA MET A 34 -11.99 -1.87 -3.56
C MET A 34 -13.12 -2.38 -4.45
N ALA A 35 -13.43 -3.67 -4.35
CA ALA A 35 -14.58 -4.26 -5.02
C ALA A 35 -15.78 -4.22 -4.07
N GLY A 36 -16.67 -3.23 -4.24
CA GLY A 36 -17.91 -3.11 -3.46
C GLY A 36 -18.14 -1.71 -2.91
N GLN A 37 -18.83 -1.64 -1.78
CA GLN A 37 -19.25 -0.37 -1.15
C GLN A 37 -18.29 0.13 -0.07
N ALA A 38 -17.24 -0.63 0.25
CA ALA A 38 -16.26 -0.22 1.25
C ALA A 38 -15.27 0.78 0.63
N ASP A 39 -15.10 1.92 1.27
CA ASP A 39 -14.20 2.99 0.80
C ASP A 39 -12.73 2.73 1.16
N SER A 40 -12.46 1.92 2.19
CA SER A 40 -11.11 1.56 2.62
C SER A 40 -11.05 0.18 3.27
N LEU A 41 -9.83 -0.32 3.43
CA LEU A 41 -9.53 -1.49 4.25
C LEU A 41 -8.96 -1.05 5.58
N ASN A 42 -9.08 -1.94 6.57
CA ASN A 42 -8.30 -1.81 7.78
C ASN A 42 -6.80 -1.71 7.45
N VAL A 43 -6.07 -0.81 8.11
CA VAL A 43 -4.67 -0.50 7.77
C VAL A 43 -3.76 -1.73 7.88
N ALA A 44 -4.02 -2.61 8.84
CA ALA A 44 -3.26 -3.85 8.98
C ALA A 44 -3.53 -4.81 7.81
N MET A 45 -4.79 -4.92 7.37
CA MET A 45 -5.16 -5.74 6.21
C MET A 45 -4.55 -5.20 4.92
N ALA A 46 -4.58 -3.89 4.69
CA ALA A 46 -3.91 -3.25 3.55
C ALA A 46 -2.39 -3.51 3.56
N THR A 47 -1.78 -3.46 4.75
CA THR A 47 -0.35 -3.73 4.94
C THR A 47 -0.02 -5.18 4.60
N ILE A 48 -0.80 -6.13 5.11
CA ILE A 48 -0.64 -7.56 4.82
C ILE A 48 -0.71 -7.81 3.32
N ILE A 49 -1.73 -7.30 2.62
CA ILE A 49 -1.89 -7.48 1.17
C ILE A 49 -0.65 -6.96 0.41
N THR A 50 -0.18 -5.77 0.77
CA THR A 50 0.97 -5.13 0.08
C THR A 50 2.26 -5.90 0.33
N LEU A 51 2.49 -6.37 1.57
CA LEU A 51 3.67 -7.17 1.90
C LEU A 51 3.65 -8.53 1.20
N PHE A 52 2.49 -9.21 1.15
CA PHE A 52 2.38 -10.49 0.45
C PHE A 52 2.54 -10.34 -1.06
N GLU A 53 2.12 -9.23 -1.66
CA GLU A 53 2.44 -8.95 -3.06
C GLU A 53 3.95 -8.76 -3.27
N ALA A 54 4.65 -8.09 -2.35
CA ALA A 54 6.11 -7.98 -2.41
C ALA A 54 6.79 -9.36 -2.29
N VAL A 55 6.33 -10.21 -1.36
CA VAL A 55 6.81 -11.60 -1.22
C VAL A 55 6.57 -12.39 -2.51
N ARG A 56 5.35 -12.33 -3.06
CA ARG A 56 4.98 -13.00 -4.31
C ARG A 56 5.87 -12.58 -5.48
N GLN A 57 6.18 -11.29 -5.60
CA GLN A 57 7.09 -10.79 -6.64
C GLN A 57 8.55 -11.20 -6.42
N ARG A 58 8.98 -11.31 -5.16
CA ARG A 58 10.33 -11.74 -4.79
C ARG A 58 10.53 -13.26 -4.89
N GLY A 59 9.46 -14.03 -4.97
CA GLY A 59 9.51 -15.49 -5.13
C GLY A 59 9.98 -16.22 -3.88
N VAL A 60 9.66 -15.67 -2.69
CA VAL A 60 9.91 -16.28 -1.37
C VAL A 60 8.71 -17.07 -0.89
#